data_AF-A0A2W6AA29-F1
#
_entry.id   AF-A0A2W6AA29-F1
#
_cell.length_a   1.000
_cell.length_b   1.000
_cell.length_c   1.000
_cell.angle_alpha   90.00
_cell.angle_beta   90.00
_cell.angle_gamma   90.00
#
_symmetry.space_group_name_H-M   'P 1'
#
loop_
_entity.id
_entity.type
_entity.pdbx_description
1 polymer ?
#
loop_
_entity_poly.entity_id
_entity_poly.type
_entity_poly.pdbx_seq_one_letter_code
_entity_poly.pdbx_strand_id
1 'polypeptide(L)'
;MTRVIITRGLDPAFGFLHADKPGRMSLSYDALELLRSALTGADMQWMAARTLRKDDFATFDGGIVRLSSEVARDSQQRCFASDTDQGI
;
A
#
# COMPACT_ATOMS: atom_id res chain seq x y z
N MET A 1 -5.43 -4.80 -4.96
CA MET A 1 -6.09 -6.13 -4.90
C MET A 1 -7.56 -6.12 -5.26
N THR A 2 -8.36 -5.16 -4.78
CA THR A 2 -9.81 -5.08 -5.05
C THR A 2 -10.20 -5.23 -6.53
N ARG A 3 -9.53 -4.53 -7.45
CA ARG A 3 -9.80 -4.68 -8.90
C ARG A 3 -9.68 -6.13 -9.37
N VAL A 4 -8.62 -6.83 -8.95
CA VAL A 4 -8.39 -8.24 -9.32
C VAL A 4 -9.54 -9.11 -8.81
N ILE A 5 -9.94 -8.92 -7.56
CA ILE A 5 -11.04 -9.68 -6.94
C ILE A 5 -12.35 -9.49 -7.73
N ILE A 6 -12.71 -8.25 -8.05
CA ILE A 6 -13.92 -7.95 -8.85
C ILE A 6 -13.85 -8.63 -10.21
N THR A 7 -12.71 -8.54 -10.91
CA THR A 7 -12.55 -9.17 -12.25
C THR A 7 -12.61 -10.69 -12.21
N ARG A 8 -12.41 -11.30 -11.04
CA ARG A 8 -12.55 -12.75 -10.82
C ARG A 8 -13.97 -13.16 -10.42
N GLY A 9 -14.91 -12.21 -10.33
CA GLY A 9 -16.31 -12.47 -9.96
C GLY A 9 -16.52 -12.68 -8.46
N LEU A 10 -15.57 -12.28 -7.62
CA LEU A 10 -15.65 -12.40 -6.17
C LEU A 10 -16.14 -11.08 -5.54
N ASP A 11 -16.85 -11.17 -4.42
CA ASP A 11 -17.27 -10.01 -3.64
C ASP A 11 -16.10 -9.49 -2.77
N PRO A 12 -15.59 -8.27 -3.00
CA PRO A 12 -14.51 -7.72 -2.20
C PRO A 12 -14.80 -7.51 -0.72
N ALA A 13 -16.08 -7.43 -0.33
CA ALA A 13 -16.49 -7.22 1.06
C ALA A 13 -16.48 -8.50 1.88
N PHE A 14 -16.53 -9.69 1.26
CA PHE A 14 -16.69 -10.97 1.94
C PHE A 14 -15.34 -11.58 2.39
N GLY A 15 -14.89 -11.25 3.60
CA GLY A 15 -13.60 -11.72 4.13
C GLY A 15 -13.68 -12.99 4.98
N PHE A 16 -12.56 -13.69 5.11
CA PHE A 16 -12.36 -14.85 5.98
C PHE A 16 -11.48 -14.55 7.20
N LEU A 17 -10.42 -13.75 7.02
CA LEU A 17 -9.48 -13.39 8.10
C LEU A 17 -9.84 -12.04 8.73
N HIS A 18 -10.07 -11.03 7.91
CA HIS A 18 -10.59 -9.75 8.37
C HIS A 18 -12.10 -9.86 8.61
N ALA A 19 -12.52 -9.72 9.88
CA ALA A 19 -13.93 -9.70 10.24
C ALA A 19 -14.73 -8.73 9.36
N ASP A 20 -15.99 -9.02 9.08
CA ASP A 20 -16.77 -8.09 8.26
C ASP A 20 -17.08 -6.80 9.00
N LYS A 21 -16.95 -5.67 8.30
CA LYS A 21 -17.33 -4.34 8.77
C LYS A 21 -17.99 -3.59 7.63
N PRO A 22 -19.07 -2.81 7.89
CA PRO A 22 -19.72 -2.02 6.84
C PRO A 22 -18.71 -1.12 6.10
N GLY A 23 -18.71 -1.23 4.77
CA GLY A 23 -17.82 -0.45 3.89
C GLY A 23 -16.37 -0.94 3.80
N ARG A 24 -15.98 -2.00 4.53
CA ARG A 24 -14.65 -2.59 4.43
C ARG A 24 -14.60 -3.64 3.32
N MET A 25 -13.58 -3.56 2.47
CA MET A 25 -13.30 -4.58 1.47
C MET A 25 -12.52 -5.74 2.10
N SER A 26 -13.15 -6.50 3.01
CA SER A 26 -12.49 -7.50 3.85
C SER A 26 -11.72 -8.56 3.05
N LEU A 27 -12.28 -9.08 1.95
CA LEU A 27 -11.58 -10.02 1.06
C LEU A 27 -10.36 -9.38 0.39
N SER A 28 -10.45 -8.09 0.06
CA SER A 28 -9.30 -7.36 -0.49
C SER A 28 -8.17 -7.23 0.52
N TYR A 29 -8.49 -7.11 1.80
CA TYR A 29 -7.49 -7.01 2.85
C TYR A 29 -6.88 -8.38 3.13
N ASP A 30 -7.68 -9.44 3.13
CA ASP A 30 -7.17 -10.82 3.23
C ASP A 30 -6.17 -11.15 2.12
N ALA A 31 -6.50 -10.79 0.87
CA ALA A 31 -5.60 -10.99 -0.25
C ALA A 31 -4.31 -10.15 -0.15
N LEU A 32 -4.38 -8.96 0.45
CA LEU A 32 -3.21 -8.11 0.69
C LEU A 32 -2.28 -8.70 1.74
N GLU A 33 -2.77 -9.46 2.72
CA GLU A 33 -1.91 -10.01 3.77
C GLU A 33 -0.81 -10.93 3.23
N LEU A 34 -1.09 -11.68 2.16
CA LEU A 34 -0.09 -12.52 1.49
C LEU A 34 1.07 -11.69 0.91
N LEU A 35 0.81 -10.44 0.51
CA LEU A 35 1.79 -9.55 -0.11
C LEU A 35 2.34 -8.50 0.87
N ARG A 36 1.76 -8.39 2.07
CA ARG A 36 2.01 -7.25 2.97
C ARG A 36 3.48 -7.10 3.32
N SER A 37 4.16 -8.21 3.65
CA SER A 37 5.59 -8.16 4.01
C SER A 37 6.45 -7.65 2.85
N ALA A 38 6.25 -8.16 1.63
CA ALA A 38 7.02 -7.74 0.45
C ALA A 38 6.78 -6.26 0.11
N LEU A 39 5.51 -5.84 0.06
CA LEU A 39 5.16 -4.45 -0.27
C LEU A 39 5.68 -3.46 0.78
N THR A 40 5.43 -3.74 2.06
CA THR A 40 5.93 -2.87 3.14
C THR A 40 7.45 -2.89 3.23
N GLY A 41 8.09 -4.02 2.95
CA GLY A 41 9.55 -4.13 2.86
C GLY A 41 10.14 -3.23 1.78
N ALA A 42 9.55 -3.23 0.58
CA ALA A 42 9.97 -2.36 -0.52
C ALA A 42 9.82 -0.87 -0.15
N ASP A 43 8.68 -0.48 0.44
CA ASP A 43 8.46 0.88 0.94
C ASP A 43 9.51 1.31 1.98
N MET A 44 9.83 0.42 2.93
CA MET A 44 10.83 0.68 3.96
C MET A 44 12.24 0.79 3.38
N GLN A 45 12.59 -0.06 2.41
CA GLN A 45 13.88 0.02 1.71
C GLN A 45 14.03 1.32 0.93
N TRP A 46 12.98 1.73 0.19
CA TRP A 46 12.98 3.01 -0.51
C TRP A 46 13.13 4.20 0.44
N MET A 47 12.41 4.19 1.58
CA MET A 47 12.55 5.25 2.59
C MET A 47 13.96 5.28 3.20
N ALA A 48 14.54 4.12 3.50
CA ALA A 48 15.88 4.03 4.09
C ALA A 48 16.99 4.50 3.14
N ALA A 49 16.76 4.41 1.82
CA ALA A 49 17.71 4.82 0.79
C ALA A 49 17.77 6.34 0.55
N ARG A 50 16.94 7.15 1.24
CA ARG A 50 16.90 8.61 1.07
C ARG A 50 16.76 9.36 2.39
N THR A 51 17.13 10.64 2.38
CA THR A 51 16.86 11.54 3.51
C THR A 51 15.51 12.21 3.33
N LEU A 52 14.57 11.94 4.24
CA LEU A 52 13.28 12.64 4.32
C LEU A 52 13.45 13.97 5.06
N ARG A 53 12.78 15.02 4.57
CA ARG A 53 12.79 16.38 5.13
C ARG A 53 11.42 16.76 5.65
N LYS A 54 11.33 17.85 6.41
CA LYS A 54 10.05 18.35 6.93
C LYS A 54 9.02 18.60 5.82
N ASP A 55 9.47 19.15 4.69
CA ASP A 55 8.61 19.49 3.55
C ASP A 55 8.09 18.25 2.79
N ASP A 56 8.62 17.05 3.07
CA ASP A 56 8.08 15.78 2.56
C ASP A 56 6.78 15.38 3.26
N PHE A 57 6.36 16.11 4.30
CA PHE A 57 5.18 15.82 5.09
C PHE A 57 4.23 17.02 5.18
N ALA A 58 2.93 16.73 5.10
CA ALA A 58 1.86 17.68 5.38
C ALA A 58 1.22 17.35 6.73
N THR A 59 1.16 18.35 7.61
CA THR A 59 0.47 18.26 8.90
C THR A 59 -0.91 18.90 8.78
N PHE A 60 -1.92 18.21 9.29
CA PHE A 60 -3.31 18.65 9.33
C PHE A 60 -3.76 18.83 10.78
N ASP A 61 -4.91 19.48 10.95
CA ASP A 61 -5.55 19.65 12.25
C ASP A 61 -5.73 18.32 12.97
N GLY A 62 -5.61 18.35 14.31
CA GLY A 62 -5.67 17.14 15.13
C GLY A 62 -4.39 16.30 15.13
N GLY A 63 -3.27 16.83 14.62
CA GLY A 63 -1.96 16.16 14.68
C GLY A 63 -1.76 15.05 13.64
N ILE A 64 -2.60 15.02 12.60
CA ILE A 64 -2.49 14.06 11.51
C ILE A 64 -1.32 14.48 10.61
N VAL A 65 -0.39 13.57 10.35
CA VAL A 65 0.73 13.77 9.41
C VAL A 65 0.57 12.84 8.23
N ARG A 66 0.73 13.35 7.01
CA ARG A 66 0.71 12.57 5.77
C ARG A 66 1.96 12.86 4.96
N LEU A 67 2.37 11.91 4.12
CA LEU A 67 3.33 12.19 3.06
C LEU A 67 2.76 13.26 2.12
N SER A 68 3.64 14.13 1.62
CA SER A 68 3.28 15.04 0.54
C SER A 68 2.88 14.24 -0.72
N SER A 69 2.04 14.83 -1.56
CA SER A 69 1.54 14.18 -2.78
C SER A 69 2.66 13.74 -3.72
N GLU A 70 3.77 14.48 -3.73
CA GLU A 70 4.95 14.18 -4.54
C GLU A 70 5.68 12.95 -4.00
N VAL A 71 5.93 12.92 -2.69
CA VAL A 71 6.63 11.82 -2.02
C VAL A 71 5.84 10.53 -2.05
N ALA A 72 4.52 10.60 -1.85
CA ALA A 72 3.63 9.44 -1.96
C ALA A 72 3.58 8.87 -3.39
N ARG A 73 3.74 9.72 -4.41
CA ARG A 73 3.81 9.26 -5.81
C ARG A 73 5.15 8.59 -6.10
N ASP A 74 6.26 9.17 -5.65
CA ASP A 74 7.60 8.59 -5.84
C ASP A 74 7.73 7.23 -5.17
N SER A 75 7.21 7.07 -3.94
CA SER A 75 7.23 5.78 -3.23
C SER A 75 6.49 4.70 -4.04
N GLN A 76 5.30 5.02 -4.55
CA GLN A 76 4.53 4.09 -5.38
C GLN A 76 5.24 3.75 -6.69
N GLN A 77 5.96 4.67 -7.33
CA GLN A 77 6.64 4.36 -8.59
C GLN A 77 7.84 3.45 -8.37
N ARG A 78 8.58 3.61 -7.27
CA ARG A 78 9.85 2.90 -7.06
C ARG A 78 9.70 1.54 -6.39
N CYS A 79 8.75 1.40 -5.47
CA CYS A 79 8.51 0.12 -4.78
C CYS A 79 7.96 -0.98 -5.71
N PHE A 80 7.38 -0.59 -6.85
CA PHE A 80 6.92 -1.53 -7.89
C PHE A 80 7.87 -1.62 -9.10
N ALA A 81 8.90 -0.77 -9.19
CA ALA A 81 9.88 -0.80 -10.28
C ALA A 81 11.07 -1.73 -9.98
N SER A 82 11.34 -2.04 -8.71
CA SER A 82 12.48 -2.89 -8.31
C SER A 82 12.33 -4.37 -8.68
N ASP A 83 11.14 -4.81 -9.13
CA ASP A 83 10.88 -6.22 -9.49
C ASP A 83 11.11 -6.53 -10.99
N THR A 84 11.46 -5.54 -11.83
CA THR A 84 11.66 -5.81 -13.28
C THR A 84 13.11 -6.12 -13.65
N ASP A 85 14.05 -6.08 -12.70
CA ASP A 85 15.50 -6.24 -12.94
C ASP A 85 16.11 -7.52 -12.32
N GLN A 86 15.28 -8.40 -11.74
CA GLN A 86 15.69 -9.76 -11.37
C GLN A 86 15.06 -10.75 -12.35
N GLY A 87 15.84 -11.07 -13.39
CA GLY A 87 15.45 -11.99 -14.45
C GLY A 87 14.99 -13.35 -13.95
N ILE A 88 13.86 -13.78 -14.52
CA ILE A 88 13.61 -15.18 -14.90
C ILE A 88 13.85 -15.26 -16.40
#